data_AF-A0A1V5JQV3-F1
#
_entry.id   AF-A0A1V5JQV3-F1
#
_cell.length_a   1.000
_cell.length_b   1.000
_cell.length_c   1.000
_cell.angle_alpha   90.00
_cell.angle_beta   90.00
_cell.angle_gamma   90.00
#
_symmetry.space_group_name_H-M   'P 1'
#
loop_
_entity.id
_entity.type
_entity.pdbx_description
1 polymer ?
#
loop_
_entity_poly.entity_id
_entity_poly.type
_entity_poly.pdbx_seq_one_letter_code
_entity_poly.pdbx_strand_id
1 'polypeptide(L)'
;MEFVYLPVNVSPTVKNLKISFPAQPGAEPPANPADVVKEGTLRFGWEARDINQDKMVYEISLRREGETLWNVVERDWKSTTFSLEKAAMEEGEYQVRVVASDSPSNPETMALKGEMVSEPFRLDYTPPEIEGNLAVAGGSLSFKVTDRISPIRSVSYHTGDRKWKPLFPEDGICDSLSETFVIKGAAGKVWVIRAEDLSGNVRVRVGK
;
A
#
# COMPACT_ATOMS: atom_id res chain seq x y z
N MET A 1 50.83 -19.89 22.01
CA MET A 1 50.22 -18.56 22.14
C MET A 1 49.34 -18.38 20.91
N GLU A 2 48.05 -18.65 21.04
CA GLU A 2 47.09 -18.38 19.95
C GLU A 2 46.83 -16.88 19.91
N PHE A 3 47.14 -16.26 18.78
CA PHE A 3 46.72 -14.89 18.52
C PHE A 3 45.26 -14.95 18.07
N VAL A 4 44.36 -14.37 18.85
CA VAL A 4 42.98 -14.15 18.44
C VAL A 4 43.00 -13.02 17.42
N TYR A 5 42.98 -13.38 16.14
CA TYR A 5 42.81 -12.42 15.06
C TYR A 5 41.33 -12.06 14.95
N LEU A 6 40.98 -10.83 15.27
CA LEU A 6 39.66 -10.28 14.95
C LEU A 6 39.73 -9.72 13.52
N PRO A 7 39.00 -10.28 12.55
CA PRO A 7 38.89 -9.66 11.23
C PRO A 7 38.33 -8.24 11.37
N VAL A 8 38.75 -7.34 10.48
CA VAL A 8 38.22 -5.97 10.45
C VAL A 8 36.70 -6.04 10.25
N ASN A 9 35.94 -5.47 11.18
CA ASN A 9 34.50 -5.43 11.06
C ASN A 9 34.07 -4.54 9.88
N VAL A 10 33.06 -4.96 9.13
CA VAL A 10 32.56 -4.26 7.94
C VAL A 10 31.06 -4.01 8.13
N SER A 11 30.61 -2.80 7.79
CA SER A 11 29.20 -2.46 7.96
C SER A 11 28.29 -3.36 7.12
N PRO A 12 27.20 -3.88 7.70
CA PRO A 12 26.13 -4.51 6.96
C PRO A 12 25.60 -3.60 5.84
N THR A 13 25.05 -4.20 4.79
CA THR A 13 24.36 -3.48 3.72
C THR A 13 22.92 -3.95 3.63
N VAL A 14 21.99 -3.00 3.42
CA VAL A 14 20.57 -3.27 3.15
C VAL A 14 20.23 -2.76 1.75
N LYS A 15 19.51 -3.57 0.97
CA LYS A 15 19.11 -3.27 -0.41
C LYS A 15 17.71 -3.79 -0.70
N ASN A 16 17.14 -3.34 -1.82
CA ASN A 16 15.87 -3.86 -2.35
C ASN A 16 14.72 -3.88 -1.34
N LEU A 17 14.63 -2.85 -0.49
CA LEU A 17 13.51 -2.69 0.43
C LEU A 17 12.21 -2.45 -0.37
N LYS A 18 11.30 -3.42 -0.29
CA LYS A 18 10.02 -3.45 -0.99
C LYS A 18 8.87 -3.54 -0.01
N ILE A 19 7.77 -2.89 -0.37
CA ILE A 19 6.50 -2.94 0.35
C ILE A 19 5.50 -3.67 -0.55
N SER A 20 4.89 -4.73 -0.03
CA SER A 20 3.87 -5.51 -0.72
C SER A 20 2.54 -5.37 0.00
N PHE A 21 1.49 -5.16 -0.80
CA PHE A 21 0.11 -5.04 -0.35
C PHE A 21 -0.65 -6.36 -0.62
N PRO A 22 -1.79 -6.59 0.06
CA PRO A 22 -2.70 -7.68 -0.30
C PRO A 22 -3.13 -7.58 -1.76
N ALA A 23 -3.37 -8.73 -2.38
CA ALA A 23 -3.82 -8.78 -3.77
C ALA A 23 -5.21 -8.13 -3.89
N GLN A 24 -5.38 -7.28 -4.89
CA GLN A 24 -6.68 -6.70 -5.17
C GLN A 24 -7.65 -7.76 -5.71
N PRO A 25 -8.97 -7.65 -5.46
CA PRO A 25 -9.96 -8.56 -6.01
C PRO A 25 -9.86 -8.65 -7.54
N GLY A 26 -9.65 -9.86 -8.07
CA GLY A 26 -9.53 -10.10 -9.51
C GLY A 26 -8.11 -10.01 -10.08
N ALA A 27 -7.10 -9.67 -9.26
CA ALA A 27 -5.70 -9.86 -9.65
C ALA A 27 -5.35 -11.35 -9.74
N GLU A 28 -4.44 -11.70 -10.66
CA GLU A 28 -3.87 -13.05 -10.68
C GLU A 28 -3.09 -13.32 -9.39
N PRO A 29 -3.26 -14.48 -8.76
CA PRO A 29 -2.48 -14.85 -7.59
C PRO A 29 -0.98 -14.84 -7.90
N PRO A 30 -0.12 -14.45 -6.96
CA PRO A 30 1.32 -14.57 -7.16
C PRO A 30 1.70 -16.04 -7.39
N ALA A 31 2.64 -16.27 -8.31
CA ALA A 31 3.07 -17.61 -8.70
C ALA A 31 3.66 -18.42 -7.53
N ASN A 32 4.27 -17.73 -6.55
CA ASN A 32 4.81 -18.33 -5.34
C ASN A 32 3.87 -18.05 -4.15
N PRO A 33 3.37 -19.09 -3.45
CA PRO A 33 2.55 -18.90 -2.25
C PRO A 33 3.20 -18.05 -1.15
N ALA A 34 4.53 -18.04 -1.06
CA ALA A 34 5.26 -17.24 -0.07
C ALA A 34 5.19 -15.72 -0.31
N ASP A 35 4.74 -15.30 -1.50
CA ASP A 35 4.55 -13.90 -1.87
C ASP A 35 3.11 -13.42 -1.64
N VAL A 36 2.21 -14.32 -1.23
CA VAL A 36 0.84 -13.94 -0.84
C VAL A 36 0.90 -13.11 0.44
N VAL A 37 0.44 -11.87 0.34
CA VAL A 37 0.26 -10.99 1.50
C VAL A 37 -1.14 -11.21 2.06
N LYS A 38 -1.22 -11.44 3.38
CA LYS A 38 -2.49 -11.65 4.08
C LYS A 38 -3.33 -10.38 4.04
N GLU A 39 -4.64 -10.53 3.80
CA GLU A 39 -5.60 -9.44 3.93
C GLU A 39 -5.46 -8.69 5.26
N GLY A 40 -5.59 -7.37 5.19
CA GLY A 40 -5.42 -6.50 6.37
C GLY A 40 -3.97 -6.27 6.80
N THR A 41 -2.97 -6.82 6.09
CA THR A 41 -1.54 -6.61 6.43
C THR A 41 -0.76 -5.99 5.27
N LEU A 42 0.40 -5.42 5.58
CA LEU A 42 1.45 -5.07 4.63
C LEU A 42 2.67 -5.93 4.92
N ARG A 43 3.46 -6.24 3.89
CA ARG A 43 4.72 -6.95 4.05
C ARG A 43 5.87 -6.09 3.58
N PHE A 44 6.88 -5.94 4.43
CA PHE A 44 8.17 -5.36 4.09
C PHE A 44 9.16 -6.49 3.82
N GLY A 45 9.91 -6.40 2.73
CA GLY A 45 10.96 -7.35 2.40
C GLY A 45 12.21 -6.61 1.95
N TRP A 46 13.37 -7.05 2.38
CA TRP A 46 14.66 -6.47 1.99
C TRP A 46 15.70 -7.56 1.78
N GLU A 47 16.81 -7.16 1.16
CA GLU A 47 18.03 -7.94 1.09
C GLU A 47 19.04 -7.34 2.06
N ALA A 48 19.72 -8.20 2.81
CA ALA A 48 20.80 -7.79 3.68
C ALA A 48 22.04 -8.64 3.42
N ARG A 49 23.21 -8.01 3.41
CA ARG A 49 24.48 -8.70 3.25
C ARG A 49 25.51 -8.11 4.19
N ASP A 50 26.17 -9.02 4.90
CA ASP A 50 27.41 -8.78 5.60
C ASP A 50 28.57 -9.53 4.91
N ILE A 51 29.74 -8.89 4.78
CA ILE A 51 30.88 -9.48 4.08
C ILE A 51 31.58 -10.55 4.93
N ASN A 52 31.60 -10.36 6.25
CA ASN A 52 32.20 -11.28 7.21
C ASN A 52 31.24 -12.41 7.64
N GLN A 53 30.01 -12.38 7.12
CA GLN A 53 28.92 -13.31 7.42
C GLN A 53 28.47 -13.25 8.88
N ASP A 54 28.56 -12.06 9.47
CA ASP A 54 28.08 -11.80 10.81
C ASP A 54 26.58 -11.99 10.93
N LYS A 55 26.14 -12.43 12.12
CA LYS A 55 24.73 -12.50 12.45
C LYS A 55 24.20 -11.08 12.56
N MET A 56 23.09 -10.82 11.89
CA MET A 56 22.45 -9.51 11.87
C MET A 56 21.10 -9.52 12.58
N VAL A 57 20.77 -8.38 13.16
CA VAL A 57 19.41 -8.01 13.56
C VAL A 57 18.99 -6.73 12.86
N TYR A 58 17.67 -6.52 12.76
CA TYR A 58 17.07 -5.40 12.06
C TYR A 58 16.18 -4.57 12.99
N GLU A 59 16.26 -3.26 12.85
CA GLU A 59 15.27 -2.30 13.37
C GLU A 59 14.40 -1.84 12.21
N ILE A 60 13.08 -1.93 12.37
CA ILE A 60 12.09 -1.44 11.41
C ILE A 60 11.44 -0.20 12.00
N SER A 61 11.48 0.90 11.26
CA SER A 61 10.84 2.16 11.63
C SER A 61 9.97 2.68 10.50
N LEU A 62 8.90 3.38 10.86
CA LEU A 62 8.01 4.07 9.94
C LEU A 62 8.05 5.58 10.20
N ARG A 63 7.82 6.37 9.15
CA ARG A 63 7.61 7.80 9.26
C ARG A 63 6.50 8.20 8.32
N ARG A 64 5.47 8.87 8.85
CA ARG A 64 4.40 9.45 8.05
C ARG A 64 4.85 10.77 7.45
N GLU A 65 4.31 11.15 6.31
CA GLU A 65 4.47 12.49 5.77
C GLU A 65 4.09 13.55 6.80
N GLY A 66 4.94 14.57 6.94
CA GLY A 66 4.80 15.63 7.96
C GLY A 66 5.47 15.32 9.30
N GLU A 67 5.82 14.06 9.59
CA GLU A 67 6.60 13.71 10.78
C GLU A 67 8.10 13.93 10.54
N THR A 68 8.81 14.40 11.57
CA THR A 68 10.28 14.54 11.53
C THR A 68 10.99 13.33 12.11
N LEU A 69 10.35 12.63 13.04
CA LEU A 69 10.94 11.50 13.77
C LEU A 69 10.52 10.17 13.16
N TRP A 70 11.42 9.18 13.26
CA TRP A 70 11.13 7.79 12.92
C TRP A 70 10.46 7.10 14.11
N ASN A 71 9.28 6.54 13.88
CA ASN A 71 8.55 5.71 14.83
C ASN A 71 9.05 4.27 14.71
N VAL A 72 9.68 3.76 15.77
CA VAL A 72 10.20 2.39 15.77
C VAL A 72 9.03 1.41 15.95
N VAL A 73 8.91 0.48 15.02
CA VAL A 73 7.86 -0.55 15.02
C VAL A 73 8.39 -1.83 15.65
N GLU A 74 9.62 -2.20 15.32
CA GLU A 74 10.25 -3.43 15.82
C GLU A 74 11.77 -3.26 15.95
N ARG A 75 12.35 -3.93 16.95
CA ARG A 75 13.79 -4.01 17.20
C ARG A 75 14.24 -5.47 17.25
N ASP A 76 15.53 -5.69 17.08
CA ASP A 76 16.15 -7.01 17.19
C ASP A 76 15.52 -8.11 16.29
N TRP A 77 14.90 -7.68 15.19
CA TRP A 77 14.24 -8.57 14.23
C TRP A 77 15.26 -9.40 13.48
N LYS A 78 14.98 -10.68 13.20
CA LYS A 78 15.98 -11.63 12.68
C LYS A 78 15.74 -12.07 11.24
N SER A 79 14.55 -11.85 10.70
CA SER A 79 14.19 -12.19 9.33
C SER A 79 14.39 -10.99 8.41
N THR A 80 14.57 -11.21 7.11
CA THR A 80 14.63 -10.14 6.12
C THR A 80 13.23 -9.74 5.58
N THR A 81 12.19 -10.24 6.25
CA THR A 81 10.80 -9.93 5.92
C THR A 81 10.05 -9.65 7.22
N PHE A 82 9.17 -8.66 7.19
CA PHE A 82 8.36 -8.23 8.34
C PHE A 82 6.94 -7.93 7.87
N SER A 83 5.93 -8.35 8.63
CA SER A 83 4.54 -8.07 8.31
C SER A 83 3.91 -7.19 9.38
N LEU A 84 3.15 -6.19 8.95
CA LEU A 84 2.49 -5.24 9.84
C LEU A 84 0.99 -5.20 9.55
N GLU A 85 0.18 -5.16 10.61
CA GLU A 85 -1.27 -5.01 10.46
C GLU A 85 -1.62 -3.56 10.10
N LYS A 86 -2.39 -3.37 9.02
CA LYS A 86 -2.83 -2.05 8.56
C LYS A 86 -3.66 -1.30 9.61
N ALA A 87 -4.40 -2.04 10.43
CA ALA A 87 -5.25 -1.47 11.49
C ALA A 87 -4.45 -0.79 12.62
N ALA A 88 -3.14 -1.05 12.71
CA ALA A 88 -2.25 -0.38 13.66
C ALA A 88 -1.69 0.96 13.11
N MET A 89 -2.07 1.33 11.88
CA MET A 89 -1.57 2.51 11.19
C MET A 89 -2.72 3.44 10.81
N GLU A 90 -2.47 4.74 10.84
CA GLU A 90 -3.36 5.73 10.26
C GLU A 90 -3.18 5.80 8.73
N GLU A 91 -4.19 6.24 7.99
CA GLU A 91 -4.06 6.46 6.55
C GLU A 91 -3.13 7.63 6.23
N GLY A 92 -2.37 7.53 5.14
CA GLY A 92 -1.51 8.61 4.67
C GLY A 92 -0.33 8.10 3.86
N GLU A 93 0.58 9.01 3.54
CA GLU A 93 1.86 8.71 2.90
C GLU A 93 2.89 8.34 3.98
N TYR A 94 3.63 7.25 3.74
CA TYR A 94 4.63 6.72 4.67
C TYR A 94 5.93 6.39 3.95
N GLN A 95 7.02 6.39 4.72
CA GLN A 95 8.26 5.73 4.36
C GLN A 95 8.61 4.71 5.44
N VAL A 96 9.26 3.61 5.04
CA VAL A 96 9.83 2.63 5.96
C VAL A 96 11.36 2.70 5.91
N ARG A 97 11.99 2.62 7.08
CA ARG A 97 13.44 2.48 7.24
C ARG A 97 13.74 1.14 7.88
N VAL A 98 14.72 0.45 7.31
CA VAL A 98 15.31 -0.75 7.89
C VAL A 98 16.76 -0.46 8.19
N VAL A 99 17.18 -0.69 9.44
CA VAL A 99 18.57 -0.61 9.89
C VAL A 99 19.04 -2.02 10.24
N ALA A 100 20.03 -2.54 9.53
CA ALA A 100 20.72 -3.78 9.87
C ALA A 100 21.89 -3.49 10.82
N SER A 101 22.10 -4.35 11.82
CA SER A 101 23.22 -4.28 12.75
C SER A 101 23.84 -5.65 12.97
N ASP A 102 25.17 -5.70 13.00
CA ASP A 102 26.00 -6.89 13.28
C ASP A 102 26.29 -7.11 14.78
N SER A 103 25.58 -6.39 15.67
CA SER A 103 25.76 -6.46 17.12
C SER A 103 25.60 -7.86 17.75
N PRO A 104 24.89 -8.84 17.16
CA PRO A 104 24.91 -10.21 17.68
C PRO A 104 26.25 -10.92 17.51
N SER A 105 27.11 -10.49 16.59
CA SER A 105 28.45 -11.03 16.33
C SER A 105 29.56 -10.18 16.94
N ASN A 106 29.30 -8.89 17.18
CA ASN A 106 30.32 -7.92 17.54
C ASN A 106 30.00 -7.26 18.91
N PRO A 107 31.01 -6.95 19.75
CA PRO A 107 30.79 -6.15 20.94
C PRO A 107 30.09 -4.83 20.61
N GLU A 108 29.26 -4.32 21.53
CA GLU A 108 28.45 -3.11 21.31
C GLU A 108 29.29 -1.91 20.83
N THR A 109 30.52 -1.78 21.32
CA THR A 109 31.45 -0.70 20.92
C THR A 109 32.04 -0.82 19.51
N MET A 110 31.88 -1.97 18.87
CA MET A 110 32.43 -2.28 17.54
C MET A 110 31.35 -2.63 16.51
N ALA A 111 30.10 -2.77 16.95
CA ALA A 111 28.99 -3.09 16.08
C ALA A 111 28.75 -1.96 15.07
N LEU A 112 28.60 -2.33 13.81
CA LEU A 112 28.31 -1.43 12.70
C LEU A 112 26.87 -1.60 12.24
N LYS A 113 26.41 -0.58 11.51
CA LYS A 113 25.05 -0.51 11.01
C LYS A 113 25.04 -0.08 9.55
N GLY A 114 24.09 -0.61 8.80
CA GLY A 114 23.72 -0.13 7.48
C GLY A 114 22.21 0.07 7.41
N GLU A 115 21.76 1.05 6.65
CA GLU A 115 20.34 1.36 6.56
C GLU A 115 19.87 1.55 5.12
N MET A 116 18.56 1.34 4.92
CA MET A 116 17.85 1.69 3.70
C MET A 116 16.50 2.30 4.06
N VAL A 117 16.12 3.35 3.35
CA VAL A 117 14.81 3.98 3.39
C VAL A 117 14.09 3.67 2.08
N SER A 118 12.80 3.35 2.15
CA SER A 118 11.99 3.10 0.96
C SER A 118 11.61 4.40 0.24
N GLU A 119 11.19 4.25 -1.01
CA GLU A 119 10.30 5.23 -1.64
C GLU A 119 9.01 5.42 -0.81
N PRO A 120 8.36 6.59 -0.88
CA PRO A 120 7.06 6.79 -0.27
C PRO A 120 6.03 5.79 -0.76
N PHE A 121 5.15 5.36 0.15
CA PHE A 121 4.01 4.52 -0.18
C PHE A 121 2.77 5.01 0.55
N ARG A 122 1.62 4.78 -0.07
CA ARG A 122 0.33 5.22 0.42
C ARG A 122 -0.36 4.12 1.19
N LEU A 123 -0.97 4.48 2.32
CA LEU A 123 -1.93 3.66 3.03
C LEU A 123 -3.30 4.33 2.97
N ASP A 124 -4.25 3.64 2.35
CA ASP A 124 -5.64 4.08 2.23
C ASP A 124 -6.55 2.87 2.33
N TYR A 125 -7.47 2.91 3.29
CA TYR A 125 -8.48 1.88 3.53
C TYR A 125 -9.90 2.47 3.43
N THR A 126 -10.05 3.72 2.98
CA THR A 126 -11.32 4.41 2.84
C THR A 126 -11.85 4.20 1.43
N PRO A 127 -13.02 3.59 1.25
CA PRO A 127 -13.60 3.48 -0.07
C PRO A 127 -14.15 4.82 -0.55
N PRO A 128 -14.09 5.08 -1.88
CA PRO A 128 -14.56 6.33 -2.44
C PRO A 128 -16.04 6.57 -2.11
N GLU A 129 -16.43 7.83 -2.11
CA GLU A 129 -17.81 8.27 -1.96
C GLU A 129 -18.41 8.52 -3.33
N ILE A 130 -19.66 8.07 -3.53
CA ILE A 130 -20.42 8.35 -4.74
C ILE A 130 -21.47 9.38 -4.34
N GLU A 131 -21.27 10.63 -4.71
CA GLU A 131 -22.09 11.80 -4.37
C GLU A 131 -22.94 12.25 -5.56
N GLY A 132 -24.02 13.00 -5.28
CA GLY A 132 -24.78 13.69 -6.32
C GLY A 132 -26.30 13.60 -6.15
N ASN A 133 -26.98 14.63 -6.65
CA ASN A 133 -28.41 14.59 -6.91
C ASN A 133 -28.62 13.66 -8.10
N LEU A 134 -29.01 12.42 -7.79
CA LEU A 134 -29.35 11.39 -8.76
C LEU A 134 -30.68 11.71 -9.49
N ALA A 135 -30.93 13.00 -9.74
CA ALA A 135 -32.08 13.50 -10.45
C ALA A 135 -31.85 13.27 -11.92
N VAL A 136 -32.78 12.55 -12.55
CA VAL A 136 -32.69 12.26 -13.97
C VAL A 136 -33.15 13.48 -14.76
N ALA A 137 -32.24 14.43 -15.00
CA ALA A 137 -32.50 15.58 -15.84
C ALA A 137 -32.37 15.18 -17.32
N GLY A 138 -33.44 15.35 -18.10
CA GLY A 138 -33.43 15.04 -19.53
C GLY A 138 -33.11 13.57 -19.86
N GLY A 139 -33.36 12.64 -18.94
CA GLY A 139 -33.09 11.22 -19.14
C GLY A 139 -31.70 10.74 -18.70
N SER A 140 -30.82 11.62 -18.22
CA SER A 140 -29.45 11.29 -17.80
C SER A 140 -29.24 11.42 -16.29
N LEU A 141 -28.36 10.58 -15.75
CA LEU A 141 -27.94 10.58 -14.36
C LEU A 141 -26.51 11.12 -14.26
N SER A 142 -26.32 12.26 -13.60
CA SER A 142 -24.99 12.81 -13.31
C SER A 142 -24.66 12.62 -11.83
N PHE A 143 -23.42 12.23 -11.55
CA PHE A 143 -22.93 12.03 -10.19
C PHE A 143 -21.42 12.26 -10.13
N LYS A 144 -20.93 12.52 -8.92
CA LYS A 144 -19.50 12.71 -8.63
C LYS A 144 -19.00 11.52 -7.81
N VAL A 145 -17.78 11.09 -8.07
CA VAL A 145 -17.08 10.12 -7.22
C VAL A 145 -15.89 10.83 -6.62
N THR A 146 -15.75 10.76 -5.30
CA THR A 146 -14.67 11.43 -4.55
C THR A 146 -13.96 10.48 -3.63
N ASP A 147 -12.66 10.65 -3.54
CA ASP A 147 -11.83 10.03 -2.54
C ASP A 147 -10.94 11.08 -1.86
N ARG A 148 -10.47 10.77 -0.65
CA ARG A 148 -9.66 11.68 0.15
C ARG A 148 -8.16 11.50 -0.11
N ILE A 149 -7.72 10.28 -0.44
CA ILE A 149 -6.32 9.88 -0.41
C ILE A 149 -5.89 9.25 -1.73
N SER A 150 -6.65 8.33 -2.30
CA SER A 150 -6.27 7.64 -3.53
C SER A 150 -7.13 8.07 -4.73
N PRO A 151 -6.52 8.33 -5.91
CA PRO A 151 -7.29 8.66 -7.10
C PRO A 151 -8.31 7.59 -7.45
N ILE A 152 -9.41 8.02 -8.06
CA ILE A 152 -10.39 7.09 -8.62
C ILE A 152 -9.72 6.31 -9.74
N ARG A 153 -9.81 4.99 -9.69
CA ARG A 153 -9.18 4.11 -10.69
C ARG A 153 -10.18 3.64 -11.74
N SER A 154 -11.39 3.28 -11.32
CA SER A 154 -12.42 2.83 -12.24
C SER A 154 -13.82 3.03 -11.69
N VAL A 155 -14.77 3.29 -12.59
CA VAL A 155 -16.19 3.27 -12.31
C VAL A 155 -16.88 2.36 -13.31
N SER A 156 -17.80 1.56 -12.82
CA SER A 156 -18.63 0.68 -13.63
C SER A 156 -20.07 0.73 -13.17
N TYR A 157 -21.01 0.44 -14.07
CA TYR A 157 -22.43 0.44 -13.73
C TYR A 157 -23.19 -0.65 -14.48
N HIS A 158 -24.38 -0.97 -13.98
CA HIS A 158 -25.36 -1.77 -14.71
C HIS A 158 -26.79 -1.32 -14.38
N THR A 159 -27.74 -1.53 -15.30
CA THR A 159 -29.13 -1.07 -15.15
C THR A 159 -30.08 -2.25 -14.91
N GLY A 160 -29.81 -3.02 -13.86
CA GLY A 160 -30.57 -4.24 -13.52
C GLY A 160 -30.26 -5.50 -14.35
N ASP A 161 -29.52 -5.39 -15.45
CA ASP A 161 -29.11 -6.51 -16.32
C ASP A 161 -27.93 -7.34 -15.76
N ARG A 162 -27.37 -6.92 -14.61
CA ARG A 162 -26.19 -7.51 -13.93
C ARG A 162 -24.95 -7.62 -14.83
N LYS A 163 -24.90 -6.84 -15.91
CA LYS A 163 -23.76 -6.75 -16.83
C LYS A 163 -23.03 -5.45 -16.56
N TRP A 164 -21.91 -5.55 -15.84
CA TRP A 164 -21.05 -4.40 -15.56
C TRP A 164 -20.51 -3.80 -16.85
N LYS A 165 -20.74 -2.49 -17.02
CA LYS A 165 -20.21 -1.69 -18.14
C LYS A 165 -19.26 -0.66 -17.54
N PRO A 166 -18.05 -0.47 -18.11
CA PRO A 166 -17.17 0.60 -17.70
C PRO A 166 -17.86 1.96 -17.96
N LEU A 167 -17.56 2.92 -17.10
CA LEU A 167 -18.01 4.30 -17.24
C LEU A 167 -16.79 5.21 -17.11
N PHE A 168 -16.60 6.07 -18.10
CA PHE A 168 -15.50 7.01 -18.14
C PHE A 168 -15.96 8.37 -17.58
N PRO A 169 -15.06 9.11 -16.92
CA PRO A 169 -15.35 10.44 -16.43
C PRO A 169 -15.49 11.42 -17.61
N GLU A 170 -16.00 12.62 -17.33
CA GLU A 170 -16.25 13.64 -18.36
C GLU A 170 -14.98 14.11 -19.08
N ASP A 171 -13.83 14.08 -18.41
CA ASP A 171 -12.52 14.38 -18.99
C ASP A 171 -11.85 13.17 -19.66
N GLY A 172 -12.42 11.97 -19.49
CA GLY A 172 -12.07 10.74 -20.18
C GLY A 172 -11.04 9.85 -19.49
N ILE A 173 -10.47 10.24 -18.36
CA ILE A 173 -9.43 9.47 -17.65
C ILE A 173 -9.72 9.46 -16.15
N CYS A 174 -9.76 8.28 -15.52
CA CYS A 174 -9.83 8.20 -14.06
C CYS A 174 -8.41 8.35 -13.48
N ASP A 175 -8.04 9.56 -13.06
CA ASP A 175 -6.73 9.83 -12.46
C ASP A 175 -6.76 10.84 -11.31
N SER A 176 -7.94 11.36 -10.96
CA SER A 176 -8.12 12.40 -9.95
C SER A 176 -8.83 11.90 -8.69
N LEU A 177 -8.70 12.66 -7.60
CA LEU A 177 -9.42 12.42 -6.33
C LEU A 177 -10.92 12.72 -6.44
N SER A 178 -11.35 13.42 -7.49
CA SER A 178 -12.74 13.80 -7.70
C SER A 178 -13.05 13.74 -9.18
N GLU A 179 -13.94 12.83 -9.56
CA GLU A 179 -14.30 12.55 -10.95
C GLU A 179 -15.81 12.73 -11.15
N THR A 180 -16.22 13.27 -12.29
CA THR A 180 -17.64 13.45 -12.64
C THR A 180 -18.05 12.49 -13.74
N PHE A 181 -19.22 11.87 -13.60
CA PHE A 181 -19.73 10.85 -14.52
C PHE A 181 -21.17 11.13 -14.94
N VAL A 182 -21.52 10.66 -16.14
CA VAL A 182 -22.88 10.75 -16.68
C VAL A 182 -23.33 9.42 -17.29
N ILE A 183 -24.46 8.90 -16.82
CA ILE A 183 -25.15 7.74 -17.41
C ILE A 183 -26.37 8.24 -18.18
N LYS A 184 -26.36 8.06 -19.51
CA LYS A 184 -27.50 8.42 -20.38
C LYS A 184 -28.60 7.35 -20.31
N GLY A 185 -29.87 7.75 -20.36
CA GLY A 185 -31.01 6.83 -20.43
C GLY A 185 -31.27 6.04 -19.15
N ALA A 186 -30.90 6.60 -17.99
CA ALA A 186 -31.09 6.01 -16.67
C ALA A 186 -32.49 6.27 -16.07
N ALA A 187 -33.32 7.10 -16.72
CA ALA A 187 -34.65 7.48 -16.24
C ALA A 187 -35.52 6.26 -15.92
N GLY A 188 -36.04 6.22 -14.69
CA GLY A 188 -36.98 5.20 -14.23
C GLY A 188 -36.40 3.78 -14.18
N LYS A 189 -35.08 3.63 -14.31
CA LYS A 189 -34.39 2.34 -14.24
C LYS A 189 -33.63 2.23 -12.93
N VAL A 190 -33.62 1.03 -12.36
CA VAL A 190 -32.67 0.71 -11.30
C VAL A 190 -31.27 0.73 -11.89
N TRP A 191 -30.35 1.39 -11.21
CA TRP A 191 -28.94 1.42 -11.54
C TRP A 191 -28.12 1.01 -10.32
N VAL A 192 -26.99 0.36 -10.60
CA VAL A 192 -25.98 0.00 -9.62
C VAL A 192 -24.66 0.55 -10.14
N ILE A 193 -23.99 1.36 -9.33
CA ILE A 193 -22.69 1.95 -9.61
C ILE A 193 -21.68 1.30 -8.67
N ARG A 194 -20.53 0.90 -9.22
CA ARG A 194 -19.36 0.44 -8.48
C ARG A 194 -18.20 1.35 -8.83
N ALA A 195 -17.65 2.01 -7.81
CA ALA A 195 -16.43 2.80 -7.90
C ALA A 195 -15.30 2.07 -7.16
N GLU A 196 -14.10 2.15 -7.73
CA GLU A 196 -12.86 1.60 -7.17
C GLU A 196 -11.77 2.66 -7.26
N ASP A 197 -11.03 2.85 -6.17
CA ASP A 197 -9.87 3.75 -6.11
C ASP A 197 -8.55 3.03 -6.47
N LEU A 198 -7.44 3.76 -6.48
CA LEU A 198 -6.13 3.22 -6.83
C LEU A 198 -5.58 2.24 -5.77
N SER A 199 -5.98 2.41 -4.52
CA SER A 199 -5.65 1.53 -3.40
C SER A 199 -6.46 0.23 -3.42
N GLY A 200 -7.48 0.14 -4.26
CA GLY A 200 -8.36 -1.02 -4.44
C GLY A 200 -9.58 -1.03 -3.52
N ASN A 201 -9.89 0.07 -2.83
CA ASN A 201 -11.10 0.15 -2.04
C ASN A 201 -12.30 0.35 -2.97
N VAL A 202 -13.42 -0.29 -2.63
CA VAL A 202 -14.60 -0.37 -3.50
C VAL A 202 -15.84 0.18 -2.79
N ARG A 203 -16.58 1.03 -3.50
CA ARG A 203 -17.91 1.49 -3.10
C ARG A 203 -18.95 1.04 -4.11
N VAL A 204 -20.06 0.49 -3.63
CA VAL A 204 -21.24 0.22 -4.46
C VAL A 204 -22.40 1.09 -3.99
N ARG A 205 -23.09 1.75 -4.93
CA ARG A 205 -24.30 2.53 -4.69
C ARG A 205 -25.42 2.08 -5.63
N VAL A 206 -26.62 1.97 -5.09
CA VAL A 206 -27.83 1.58 -5.84
C VAL A 206 -28.84 2.73 -5.79
N GLY A 207 -29.59 2.92 -6.87
CA GLY A 207 -30.74 3.81 -6.88
C GLY A 207 -31.69 3.51 -8.05
N LYS A 208 -32.70 4.37 -8.21
CA LYS A 208 -33.82 4.23 -9.17
C LYS A 208 -34.22 5.59 -9.72
#